data_AF-W1ISL1-F1
#
_entry.id   AF-W1ISL1-F1
#
_cell.length_a   1.000
_cell.length_b   1.000
_cell.length_c   1.000
_cell.angle_alpha   90.00
_cell.angle_beta   90.00
_cell.angle_gamma   90.00
#
_symmetry.space_group_name_H-M   'P 1'
#
loop_
_entity.id
_entity.type
_entity.pdbx_description
1 polymer ?
#
loop_
_entity_poly.entity_id
_entity_poly.type
_entity_poly.pdbx_seq_one_letter_code
_entity_poly.pdbx_strand_id
1 'polypeptide(L)' 'MQYQVGHGEVIDSIINHVKRLQTFKFQLRPHGQQEREMKRFVGSCRFVFNHSLARQNEDHEAGNKYRPYVKMAS' A
#
# COMPACT_ATOMS: atom_id res chain seq x y z
N MET A 1 -7.89 15.14 -12.87
CA MET A 1 -7.22 14.07 -13.63
C MET A 1 -7.15 12.84 -12.74
N GLN A 2 -7.98 11.84 -13.01
CA GLN A 2 -7.95 10.58 -12.27
C GLN A 2 -6.82 9.71 -12.84
N TYR A 3 -5.78 9.48 -12.05
CA TYR A 3 -4.77 8.47 -12.39
C TYR A 3 -5.40 7.09 -12.18
N GLN A 4 -6.04 6.58 -13.24
CA GLN A 4 -6.45 5.18 -13.31
C GLN A 4 -5.20 4.34 -13.62
N VAL A 5 -4.39 4.07 -12.60
CA VAL A 5 -3.41 2.99 -12.68
C VAL A 5 -4.15 1.71 -12.29
N GLY A 6 -4.23 0.77 -13.22
CA GLY A 6 -4.98 -0.47 -13.02
C GLY A 6 -4.50 -1.19 -11.77
N HIS A 7 -5.41 -1.80 -11.01
CA HIS A 7 -5.06 -2.51 -9.77
C HIS A 7 -3.94 -3.57 -9.96
N GLY A 8 -3.77 -4.12 -11.17
CA GLY A 8 -2.65 -4.99 -11.56
C GLY A 8 -1.32 -4.26 -11.74
N GLU A 9 -1.31 -3.10 -12.40
CA GLU A 9 -0.11 -2.30 -12.66
C GLU A 9 0.50 -1.72 -11.37
N VAL A 10 -0.33 -1.41 -10.37
CA VAL A 10 0.14 -0.94 -9.06
C VAL A 10 0.87 -2.06 -8.30
N ILE A 11 0.38 -3.30 -8.38
CA ILE A 11 1.01 -4.46 -7.73
C ILE A 11 2.36 -4.76 -8.39
N ASP A 12 2.40 -4.78 -9.72
CA ASP A 12 3.63 -5.00 -10.48
C ASP A 12 4.64 -3.87 -10.27
N SER A 13 4.19 -2.62 -10.14
CA SER A 13 5.01 -1.46 -9.80
C SER A 13 5.59 -1.58 -8.38
N ILE A 14 4.78 -1.94 -7.38
CA ILE A 14 5.24 -2.11 -5.99
C ILE A 14 6.25 -3.26 -5.88
N ILE A 15 5.98 -4.40 -6.53
CA ILE A 15 6.90 -5.54 -6.56
C ILE A 15 8.22 -5.15 -7.23
N ASN A 16 8.18 -4.43 -8.36
CA ASN A 16 9.38 -3.95 -9.04
C ASN A 16 10.09 -2.78 -8.32
N HIS A 17 9.39 -1.99 -7.51
CA HIS A 17 9.93 -0.87 -6.74
C HIS A 17 10.71 -1.36 -5.51
N VAL A 18 10.18 -2.33 -4.76
CA VAL A 18 10.91 -3.02 -3.69
C VAL A 18 12.16 -3.72 -4.25
N LYS A 19 12.10 -4.20 -5.49
CA LYS A 19 13.24 -4.79 -6.23
C LYS A 19 14.36 -3.79 -6.58
N ARG A 20 14.12 -2.47 -6.48
CA ARG A 20 15.07 -1.41 -6.87
C ARG A 20 15.82 -0.73 -5.72
N LEU A 21 15.43 -0.94 -4.45
CA LEU A 21 16.05 -0.26 -3.30
C LEU A 21 17.10 -1.10 -2.54
N GLN A 22 17.36 -2.34 -2.94
CA GLN A 22 18.50 -3.12 -2.45
C GLN A 22 19.19 -3.81 -3.62
N THR A 23 20.26 -3.19 -4.13
CA THR A 23 21.24 -3.87 -4.99
C THR A 23 22.06 -4.85 -4.15
N PHE A 24 21.45 -5.94 -3.70
CA PHE A 24 22.17 -7.17 -3.43
C PHE A 24 21.99 -8.08 -4.64
N LYS A 25 23.06 -8.76 -5.02
CA LYS A 25 23.24 -9.60 -6.23
C LYS A 25 22.32 -10.84 -6.30
N PHE A 26 21.14 -10.82 -5.67
CA PHE A 26 20.23 -11.96 -5.57
C PHE A 26 18.80 -11.54 -5.88
N GLN A 27 18.25 -12.13 -6.94
CA GLN A 27 16.83 -12.02 -7.28
C GLN A 27 16.01 -12.92 -6.34
N LEU A 28 15.04 -12.35 -5.63
CA LEU A 28 14.00 -13.12 -4.94
C LEU A 28 13.21 -13.96 -5.95
N ARG A 29 13.16 -15.28 -5.73
CA ARG A 29 12.33 -16.24 -6.48
C ARG A 29 11.26 -16.81 -5.54
N PRO A 30 10.18 -16.07 -5.28
CA PRO A 30 9.12 -16.55 -4.41
C PRO A 30 8.39 -17.73 -5.05
N HIS A 31 7.98 -18.70 -4.24
CA HIS A 31 7.07 -19.75 -4.72
C HIS A 31 5.61 -19.25 -4.72
N GLY A 32 4.70 -19.95 -5.41
CA GLY A 32 3.34 -19.45 -5.65
C GLY A 32 2.55 -19.08 -4.38
N GLN A 33 2.78 -19.80 -3.27
CA GLN A 33 2.20 -19.42 -1.97
C GLN A 33 2.80 -18.12 -1.40
N GLN A 34 4.13 -17.94 -1.47
CA GLN A 34 4.78 -16.70 -1.06
C GLN A 34 4.28 -15.52 -1.88
N GLU A 35 4.13 -15.66 -3.20
CA GLU A 35 3.54 -14.60 -4.03
C GLU A 35 2.11 -14.26 -3.60
N ARG A 36 1.31 -15.27 -3.26
CA ARG A 36 -0.07 -15.07 -2.79
C ARG A 36 -0.10 -14.33 -1.45
N GLU A 37 0.79 -14.68 -0.53
CA GLU A 37 0.93 -14.03 0.77
C GLU A 37 1.41 -12.58 0.63
N MET A 38 2.41 -12.34 -0.23
CA MET A 38 2.87 -10.98 -0.55
C MET A 38 1.75 -10.13 -1.17
N LYS A 39 0.97 -10.68 -2.11
CA LYS A 39 -0.19 -9.99 -2.71
C LYS A 39 -1.25 -9.65 -1.66
N ARG A 40 -1.56 -10.60 -0.76
CA ARG A 40 -2.50 -10.37 0.36
C ARG A 40 -1.99 -9.27 1.29
N PHE A 41 -0.71 -9.30 1.65
CA PHE A 41 -0.09 -8.29 2.50
C PHE A 41 -0.17 -6.89 1.86
N VAL A 42 0.25 -6.76 0.60
CA VAL A 42 0.16 -5.49 -0.14
C VAL A 42 -1.29 -5.01 -0.26
N GLY A 43 -2.23 -5.92 -0.51
CA GLY A 43 -3.66 -5.62 -0.52
C GLY A 43 -4.16 -5.06 0.81
N SER A 44 -3.81 -5.70 1.92
CA SER A 44 -4.14 -5.23 3.27
C SER A 44 -3.52 -3.85 3.56
N CYS A 45 -2.25 -3.63 3.21
CA CYS A 45 -1.61 -2.32 3.38
C CYS A 45 -2.33 -1.22 2.61
N ARG A 46 -2.71 -1.47 1.35
CA ARG A 46 -3.46 -0.50 0.54
C ARG A 46 -4.84 -0.20 1.12
N PHE A 47 -5.53 -1.22 1.64
CA PHE A 47 -6.82 -1.05 2.29
C PHE A 47 -6.71 -0.15 3.53
N VAL A 48 -5.81 -0.47 4.47
CA VAL A 48 -5.68 0.30 5.72
C VAL A 48 -5.24 1.74 5.43
N PHE A 49 -4.32 1.94 4.47
CA PHE A 49 -3.94 3.28 4.03
C PHE A 49 -5.13 4.07 3.49
N ASN A 50 -5.85 3.54 2.51
CA ASN A 50 -7.01 4.24 1.93
C ASN A 50 -8.10 4.52 2.96
N HIS A 51 -8.33 3.58 3.87
CA HIS A 51 -9.32 3.73 4.93
C HIS A 51 -8.95 4.84 5.92
N SER A 52 -7.68 4.90 6.33
CA SER A 52 -7.17 5.97 7.19
C SER A 52 -7.23 7.34 6.49
N LEU A 53 -6.91 7.38 5.20
CA LEU A 53 -6.92 8.60 4.41
C LEU A 53 -8.34 9.15 4.23
N ALA A 54 -9.32 8.28 4.01
CA ALA A 54 -10.73 8.66 3.94
C ALA A 54 -11.18 9.33 5.26
N ARG A 55 -10.85 8.73 6.40
CA ARG A 55 -11.13 9.30 7.72
C ARG A 55 -10.44 10.65 7.96
N GLN A 56 -9.19 10.79 7.51
CA GLN A 56 -8.49 12.07 7.60
C GLN A 56 -9.15 13.16 6.75
N ASN A 57 -9.65 12.80 5.57
CA ASN A 57 -10.37 13.73 4.71
C ASN A 57 -11.71 14.16 5.33
N GLU A 58 -12.49 13.21 5.84
CA GLU A 58 -13.74 13.49 6.59
C GLU A 58 -13.47 14.41 7.80
N ASP A 59 -12.40 14.15 8.54
CA ASP A 59 -11.98 14.97 9.68
C ASP A 59 -11.61 16.39 9.26
N HIS A 60 -10.86 16.53 8.16
CA HIS A 60 -10.49 17.83 7.62
C HIS A 60 -11.71 18.62 7.11
N GLU A 61 -12.66 17.96 6.43
CA GLU A 61 -13.91 18.58 5.98
C GLU A 61 -14.76 19.05 7.17
N ALA A 62 -14.77 18.30 8.26
CA ALA A 62 -15.42 18.67 9.52
C ALA A 62 -14.65 19.73 10.34
N GLY A 63 -13.48 20.19 9.88
CA GLY A 63 -12.63 21.17 10.58
C GLY A 63 -11.86 20.61 11.78
N ASN A 64 -11.79 19.28 11.91
CA ASN A 64 -11.07 18.60 12.99
C ASN A 64 -9.56 18.55 12.73
N LYS A 65 -8.78 18.46 13.81
CA LYS A 65 -7.32 18.32 13.72
C LYS A 65 -6.92 16.98 13.11
N TYR A 66 -5.85 17.02 12.32
CA TYR A 66 -5.20 15.85 11.76
C TYR A 66 -4.91 14.79 12.83
N ARG A 67 -5.35 13.55 12.55
CA ARG A 67 -5.08 12.38 13.38
C ARG A 67 -3.98 11.52 12.74
N PRO A 68 -2.86 11.24 13.44
CA PRO A 68 -1.79 10.42 12.91
C PRO A 68 -2.20 8.95 12.79
N TYR A 69 -1.68 8.27 11.77
CA TYR A 69 -2.03 6.89 11.39
C TYR A 69 -1.98 5.86 12.54
N VAL A 70 -1.00 5.99 13.44
CA VAL A 70 -0.84 5.10 14.61
C VAL A 70 -2.07 5.13 15.54
N LYS A 71 -2.79 6.26 15.58
CA LYS A 71 -4.01 6.43 16.38
C LYS A 71 -5.27 5.89 15.68
N MET A 72 -5.16 5.46 14.42
CA MET A 72 -6.25 4.90 13.62
C MET A 72 -6.16 3.37 13.47
N ALA A 73 -5.03 2.76 13.84
CA ALA A 73 -4.76 1.34 13.71
C ALA A 73 -5.26 0.50 14.91
N SER A 74 -6.13 1.07 15.75
CA SER A 74 -6.70 0.47 16.97
C SER A 74 -8.09 -0.10 16.76
#